data_AF-A0A2H6EMP4-F1
#
_entry.id   AF-A0A2H6EMP4-F1
#
_cell.length_a   1.000
_cell.length_b   1.000
_cell.length_c   1.000
_cell.angle_alpha   90.00
_cell.angle_beta   90.00
_cell.angle_gamma   90.00
#
_symmetry.space_group_name_H-M   'P 1'
#
loop_
_entity.id
_entity.type
_entity.pdbx_description
1 polymer ?
#
loop_
_entity_poly.entity_id
_entity_poly.type
_entity_poly.pdbx_seq_one_letter_code
_entity_poly.pdbx_strand_id
1 'polypeptide(L)' 'MVTKYNLGNPKTYGECIEILKQEKYLNTTIANKLYGMVGLRNIHIHEYVEINMGKLYDLLNHLADFKTFANEVKDII' A
#
# COMPACT_ATOMS: atom_id res chain seq x y z
N MET A 1 9.66 -5.27 -6.21
CA MET A 1 9.50 -4.57 -7.50
C MET A 1 10.41 -3.36 -7.60
N VAL A 2 10.26 -2.30 -6.79
CA VAL A 2 11.08 -1.07 -6.86
C VAL A 2 12.59 -1.35 -6.90
N THR A 3 13.12 -2.13 -5.96
CA THR A 3 14.55 -2.54 -5.97
C THR A 3 14.89 -3.50 -7.12
N LYS A 4 14.01 -4.47 -7.42
CA LYS A 4 14.22 -5.48 -8.49
C LYS A 4 14.42 -4.81 -9.85
N TYR A 5 13.65 -3.75 -10.12
CA TYR A 5 13.68 -3.00 -11.38
C TYR A 5 14.49 -1.70 -11.29
N ASN A 6 15.22 -1.49 -10.19
CA ASN A 6 16.08 -0.32 -9.97
C ASN A 6 15.37 1.04 -10.18
N LEU A 7 14.12 1.16 -9.73
CA LEU A 7 13.25 2.32 -9.95
C LEU A 7 13.50 3.48 -8.96
N GLY A 8 14.50 3.35 -8.10
CA GLY A 8 14.84 4.34 -7.08
C GLY A 8 14.96 3.75 -5.67
N ASN A 9 15.22 4.64 -4.71
CA ASN A 9 15.47 4.30 -3.30
C ASN A 9 14.40 4.93 -2.40
N PRO A 10 13.20 4.32 -2.29
CA PRO A 10 12.14 4.82 -1.43
C PRO A 10 12.56 4.74 0.05
N LYS A 11 12.26 5.79 0.81
CA LYS A 11 12.50 5.87 2.26
C LYS A 11 11.31 5.38 3.07
N THR A 12 10.13 5.33 2.46
CA THR A 12 8.88 4.90 3.09
C THR A 12 8.13 3.93 2.19
N TYR A 13 7.24 3.12 2.79
CA TYR A 13 6.35 2.26 2.02
C TYR A 13 5.39 3.07 1.13
N GLY A 14 4.99 4.28 1.55
CA GLY A 14 4.18 5.17 0.73
C GLY A 14 4.92 5.62 -0.53
N GLU A 15 6.21 5.94 -0.41
CA GLU A 15 7.07 6.23 -1.57
C GLU A 15 7.20 5.04 -2.52
N CYS A 16 7.26 3.80 -2.02
CA CYS A 16 7.23 2.62 -2.89
C CYS A 16 5.99 2.61 -3.78
N ILE A 17 4.82 2.95 -3.23
CA ILE A 17 3.55 2.94 -3.98
C ILE A 17 3.51 4.08 -4.99
N GLU A 18 3.99 5.27 -4.63
CA GLU A 18 4.12 6.39 -5.56
C GLU A 18 5.03 6.06 -6.75
N ILE A 19 6.20 5.45 -6.50
CA ILE A 19 7.11 5.04 -7.57
C ILE A 19 6.42 4.04 -8.50
N LEU A 20 5.75 3.02 -7.95
CA LEU A 20 5.06 2.02 -8.77
C LEU A 20 3.90 2.61 -9.60
N LYS A 21 3.21 3.64 -9.07
CA LYS A 21 2.18 4.41 -9.79
C LYS A 21 2.80 5.23 -10.94
N GLN A 22 3.89 5.94 -10.66
CA GLN A 22 4.60 6.76 -11.66
C GLN A 22 5.11 5.92 -12.84
N GLU A 23 5.66 4.76 -12.52
CA GLU A 23 6.17 3.78 -13.49
C GLU A 23 5.05 2.92 -14.13
N LYS A 24 3.78 3.20 -13.81
CA LYS A 24 2.58 2.54 -14.36
C LYS A 24 2.49 1.04 -14.08
N TYR A 25 3.25 0.54 -13.10
CA TYR A 25 3.09 -0.82 -12.58
C TYR A 25 1.81 -0.97 -11.75
N LEU A 26 1.24 0.13 -11.25
CA LEU A 26 -0.06 0.18 -10.59
C LEU A 26 -0.92 1.25 -11.23
N ASN A 27 -2.21 0.97 -11.38
CA ASN A 27 -3.13 2.01 -11.79
C ASN A 27 -3.31 3.05 -10.65
N THR A 28 -3.67 4.29 -11.02
CA THR A 28 -3.82 5.41 -10.07
C THR A 28 -4.84 5.12 -8.97
N THR A 29 -5.94 4.44 -9.30
CA THR A 29 -7.01 4.13 -8.34
C THR A 29 -6.52 3.18 -7.25
N ILE A 30 -5.81 2.11 -7.61
CA ILE A 30 -5.27 1.13 -6.66
C ILE A 30 -4.10 1.73 -5.89
N ALA A 31 -3.20 2.46 -6.55
CA ALA A 31 -2.10 3.13 -5.88
C ALA A 31 -2.58 4.09 -4.78
N ASN A 32 -3.59 4.93 -5.05
CA ASN A 32 -4.12 5.86 -4.06
C ASN A 32 -4.76 5.15 -2.86
N LYS A 33 -5.49 4.05 -3.11
CA LYS A 33 -6.08 3.23 -2.04
C LYS A 33 -5.01 2.60 -1.15
N LEU A 34 -3.99 1.99 -1.77
CA LEU A 34 -2.90 1.36 -1.04
C LEU A 34 -2.07 2.39 -0.26
N TYR A 35 -1.86 3.59 -0.81
CA TYR A 35 -1.17 4.67 -0.11
C TYR A 35 -1.86 5.03 1.22
N GLY A 36 -3.19 5.13 1.21
CA GLY A 36 -4.00 5.33 2.43
C GLY A 36 -3.84 4.20 3.45
N MET A 37 -3.85 2.94 3.00
CA MET A 37 -3.68 1.78 3.88
C MET A 37 -2.29 1.68 4.50
N VAL A 38 -1.24 2.01 3.74
CA VAL A 38 0.12 2.06 4.25
C VAL A 38 0.26 3.14 5.34
N GLY A 39 -0.49 4.24 5.24
CA GLY A 39 -0.59 5.25 6.30
C GLY A 39 -1.19 4.72 7.60
N LEU A 40 -2.18 3.81 7.53
CA LEU A 40 -2.81 3.20 8.71
C LEU A 40 -1.82 2.36 9.52
N ARG A 41 -0.82 1.74 8.88
CA ARG A 41 0.27 1.02 9.57
C ARG A 41 1.00 1.91 10.57
N ASN A 42 1.13 3.21 10.31
CA ASN A 42 1.82 4.14 11.21
C ASN A 42 1.01 4.48 12.47
N ILE A 43 -0.31 4.30 12.45
CA ILE A 43 -1.18 4.47 13.62
C ILE A 43 -0.98 3.29 14.61
N HIS A 44 -0.67 2.09 14.10
CA HIS A 44 -0.51 0.89 14.93
C HIS A 44 0.85 0.76 15.63
N ILE A 45 1.89 1.46 15.17
CA ILE A 45 3.27 1.23 15.65
C ILE A 45 3.66 2.20 16.78
N HIS A 46 3.09 3.41 16.84
CA HIS A 46 3.50 4.45 17.80
C HIS A 46 2.59 4.62 19.02
N GLU A 47 1.38 4.05 19.03
CA GLU A 47 0.42 4.16 20.16
C GLU A 47 -0.20 2.80 20.52
N TYR A 48 0.61 1.82 20.92
CA TYR A 48 0.16 0.55 21.51
C TYR A 48 -0.62 0.70 22.85
N VAL A 49 -1.13 1.89 23.17
CA VAL A 49 -1.89 2.15 24.39
C VAL A 49 -3.35 1.70 24.22
N GLU A 50 -3.94 1.80 23.02
CA GLU A 50 -5.29 1.30 22.73
C GLU A 50 -5.49 1.05 21.23
N ILE A 51 -5.77 -0.20 20.83
CA ILE A 51 -6.15 -0.51 19.45
C ILE A 51 -7.54 0.09 19.18
N ASN A 52 -7.63 1.05 18.27
CA ASN A 52 -8.92 1.53 17.78
C ASN A 52 -9.58 0.46 16.90
N MET A 53 -10.45 -0.35 17.50
CA MET A 53 -11.15 -1.44 16.82
C MET A 53 -11.99 -0.96 15.64
N GLY A 54 -12.56 0.26 15.69
CA GLY A 54 -13.32 0.83 14.57
C GLY A 54 -12.46 0.97 13.32
N LYS A 55 -11.29 1.60 13.45
CA LYS A 55 -10.31 1.72 12.34
C LYS A 55 -9.82 0.37 11.83
N LEU A 56 -9.70 -0.62 12.72
CA LEU A 56 -9.32 -1.98 12.33
C LEU A 56 -10.42 -2.66 11.51
N TYR A 57 -11.68 -2.54 11.92
CA TYR A 57 -12.82 -3.07 11.16
C TYR A 57 -12.98 -2.37 9.81
N ASP A 58 -12.74 -1.05 9.75
CA ASP A 58 -12.76 -0.31 8.49
C ASP A 58 -11.74 -0.87 7.48
N LEU A 59 -10.59 -1.37 7.95
CA LEU A 59 -9.59 -2.01 7.09
C LEU A 59 -10.13 -3.28 6.41
N LEU A 60 -11.09 -3.99 7.01
CA LEU A 60 -11.69 -5.18 6.39
C LEU A 60 -12.45 -4.83 5.10
N ASN A 61 -12.96 -3.60 4.96
CA ASN A 61 -13.61 -3.14 3.73
C ASN A 61 -12.64 -3.02 2.55
N HIS A 62 -11.33 -3.03 2.83
CA HIS A 62 -10.27 -2.90 1.83
C HIS A 62 -9.67 -4.23 1.39
N LEU A 63 -10.18 -5.37 1.86
CA LEU A 63 -9.65 -6.70 1.50
C LEU A 63 -9.66 -6.96 -0.02
N ALA A 64 -10.67 -6.46 -0.72
CA ALA A 64 -10.77 -6.59 -2.18
C ALA A 64 -9.67 -5.80 -2.93
N ASP A 65 -9.17 -4.72 -2.34
CA ASP A 65 -8.12 -3.89 -2.95
C ASP A 65 -6.78 -4.65 -2.98
N PHE A 66 -6.49 -5.48 -1.96
CA PHE A 66 -5.32 -6.38 -1.98
C PHE A 66 -5.41 -7.43 -3.07
N LYS A 67 -6.60 -7.96 -3.33
CA LYS A 67 -6.82 -8.90 -4.45
C LYS A 67 -6.59 -8.22 -5.79
N THR A 68 -7.05 -6.97 -5.93
CA THR A 68 -6.84 -6.19 -7.16
C THR A 68 -5.37 -5.88 -7.36
N PHE A 69 -4.67 -5.44 -6.31
CA PHE A 69 -3.22 -5.26 -6.33
C PHE A 69 -2.50 -6.55 -6.75
N ALA A 70 -2.83 -7.68 -6.13
CA ALA A 70 -2.23 -8.97 -6.47
C ALA A 70 -2.40 -9.34 -7.95
N ASN A 71 -3.56 -9.04 -8.53
CA ASN A 71 -3.80 -9.25 -9.96
C ASN A 71 -2.97 -8.32 -10.84
N GLU A 72 -2.85 -7.02 -10.50
CA GLU A 72 -2.05 -6.08 -11.30
C GLU A 72 -0.58 -6.49 -11.32
N VAL A 73 -0.04 -6.94 -10.18
CA VAL A 73 1.38 -7.31 -10.09
C VAL A 73 1.68 -8.70 -10.61
N LYS A 74 0.68 -9.61 -10.68
CA LYS A 74 0.88 -11.01 -11.07
C LYS A 74 1.59 -11.14 -12.42
N ASP A 75 1.22 -10.32 -13.39
CA ASP A 75 1.76 -10.40 -14.75
C ASP A 75 3.08 -9.60 -14.92
N ILE A 76 3.49 -8.88 -13.87
CA ILE A 76 4.72 -8.07 -13.82
C ILE A 76 5.89 -8.85 -13.17
N ILE A 77 5.61 -9.88 -12.37
CA ILE A 77 6.60 -10.54 -11.49
C ILE A 77 7.34 -11.68 -12.20
#